data_AF-G4YJ13-F1
#
_entry.id   AF-G4YJ13-F1
#
_cell.length_a   1.000
_cell.length_b   1.000
_cell.length_c   1.000
_cell.angle_alpha   90.00
_cell.angle_beta   90.00
_cell.angle_gamma   90.00
#
_symmetry.space_group_name_H-M   'P 1'
#
loop_
_entity.id
_entity.type
_entity.pdbx_description
1 polymer ?
#
loop_
_entity_poly.entity_id
_entity_poly.type
_entity_poly.pdbx_seq_one_letter_code
_entity_poly.pdbx_strand_id
1 'polypeptide(L)'
;MINRCFELLPFIDAEDDELAELLPPAASKRRLRDLLGELKDVESVSKALQGADANLLDVRVWFDGLIAAKPSYARYLAPRADIVHSPDFEAGCVKVLKGQAKRLTRVEKAALERFLAAPPAGEGE
;
A
#
# COMPACT_ATOMS: atom_id res chain seq x y z
N MET A 1 0.83 -1.96 20.47
CA MET A 1 -0.16 -1.76 21.54
C MET A 1 -1.35 -2.70 21.45
N ILE A 2 -2.15 -2.71 20.37
CA ILE A 2 -3.35 -3.57 20.25
C ILE A 2 -3.04 -5.07 20.39
N ASN A 3 -1.99 -5.57 19.73
CA ASN A 3 -1.59 -6.98 19.83
C ASN A 3 -1.30 -7.38 21.30
N ARG A 4 -0.60 -6.51 22.03
CA ARG A 4 -0.26 -6.71 23.44
C ARG A 4 -1.49 -6.78 24.33
N CYS A 5 -2.52 -5.98 24.07
CA CYS A 5 -3.79 -6.06 24.81
C CYS A 5 -4.41 -7.47 24.68
N PHE A 6 -4.38 -8.07 23.49
CA PHE A 6 -4.92 -9.42 23.29
C PHE A 6 -4.07 -10.52 23.92
N GLU A 7 -2.74 -10.37 23.92
CA GLU A 7 -1.83 -11.29 24.60
C GLU A 7 -2.01 -11.29 26.12
N LEU A 8 -2.43 -10.16 26.70
CA LEU A 8 -2.63 -10.01 28.13
C LEU A 8 -4.00 -10.51 28.61
N LEU A 9 -5.02 -10.54 27.75
CA LEU A 9 -6.39 -10.95 28.12
C LEU A 9 -6.48 -12.30 28.87
N PRO A 10 -5.73 -13.36 28.52
CA PRO A 10 -5.80 -14.64 29.24
C PRO A 10 -5.29 -14.57 30.68
N PHE A 11 -4.57 -13.50 31.04
CA PHE A 11 -3.97 -13.31 32.36
C PHE A 11 -4.76 -12.31 33.23
N ILE A 12 -5.86 -11.74 32.70
CA ILE A 12 -6.73 -10.81 33.43
C ILE A 12 -7.91 -11.61 33.97
N ASP A 13 -8.18 -11.51 35.26
CA ASP A 13 -9.38 -12.08 35.86
C ASP A 13 -10.60 -11.30 35.36
N ALA A 14 -11.45 -11.97 34.59
CA ALA A 14 -12.65 -11.36 34.01
C ALA A 14 -13.86 -11.42 34.96
N GLU A 15 -13.75 -12.18 36.06
CA GLU A 15 -14.78 -12.30 37.09
C GLU A 15 -14.58 -11.27 38.23
N ASP A 16 -13.45 -10.56 38.24
CA ASP A 16 -13.23 -9.39 39.08
C ASP A 16 -14.01 -8.20 38.49
N ASP A 17 -15.05 -7.76 39.20
CA ASP A 17 -15.94 -6.68 38.77
C ASP A 17 -15.19 -5.36 38.48
N GLU A 18 -14.15 -5.03 39.26
CA GLU A 18 -13.35 -3.81 39.07
C GLU A 18 -12.52 -3.90 37.76
N LEU A 19 -11.95 -5.06 37.47
CA LEU A 19 -11.22 -5.31 36.23
C LEU A 19 -12.15 -5.45 35.01
N ALA A 20 -13.33 -6.04 35.19
CA ALA A 20 -14.31 -6.24 34.14
C ALA A 20 -14.82 -4.91 33.57
N GLU A 21 -15.02 -3.90 34.42
CA GLU A 21 -15.40 -2.53 34.01
C GLU A 21 -14.32 -1.83 33.16
N LEU A 22 -13.04 -2.19 33.35
CA LEU A 22 -11.92 -1.64 32.59
C LEU A 22 -11.70 -2.33 31.23
N LEU A 23 -12.27 -3.51 31.02
CA LEU A 23 -12.09 -4.28 29.79
C LEU A 23 -12.97 -3.74 28.65
N PRO A 24 -12.46 -3.68 27.41
CA PRO A 24 -13.30 -3.31 26.27
C PRO A 24 -14.46 -4.30 26.10
N PRO A 25 -15.66 -3.83 25.75
CA PRO A 25 -16.80 -4.70 25.46
C PRO A 25 -16.48 -5.71 24.37
N ALA A 26 -17.16 -6.86 24.36
CA ALA A 26 -16.94 -7.92 23.37
C ALA A 26 -17.01 -7.42 21.92
N ALA A 27 -17.94 -6.51 21.61
CA ALA A 27 -18.05 -5.89 20.29
C ALA A 27 -16.83 -5.04 19.92
N SER A 28 -16.26 -4.30 20.89
CA SER A 28 -15.03 -3.52 20.70
C SER A 28 -13.83 -4.43 20.52
N LYS A 29 -13.72 -5.52 21.30
CA LYS A 29 -12.67 -6.53 21.14
C LYS A 29 -12.69 -7.15 19.74
N ARG A 30 -13.87 -7.44 19.17
CA ARG A 30 -13.98 -7.94 17.78
C ARG A 30 -13.45 -6.92 16.77
N ARG A 31 -13.93 -5.67 16.82
CA ARG A 31 -13.45 -4.60 15.93
C ARG A 31 -11.94 -4.36 16.03
N LEU A 32 -11.38 -4.46 17.23
CA LEU A 32 -9.93 -4.34 17.46
C LEU A 32 -9.13 -5.49 16.85
N ARG A 33 -9.69 -6.71 16.80
CA ARG A 33 -9.04 -7.85 16.11
C ARG A 33 -9.05 -7.64 14.60
N ASP A 34 -10.17 -7.20 14.04
CA ASP A 34 -10.29 -6.90 12.61
C ASP A 34 -9.30 -5.80 12.22
N LEU A 35 -9.26 -4.71 12.99
CA LEU A 35 -8.30 -3.62 12.81
C LEU A 35 -6.85 -4.10 12.93
N LEU A 36 -6.54 -5.00 13.85
CA LEU A 36 -5.20 -5.57 13.97
C LEU A 36 -4.80 -6.37 12.73
N GLY A 37 -5.74 -7.08 12.10
CA GLY A 37 -5.54 -7.73 10.81
C GLY A 37 -5.21 -6.72 9.72
N GLU A 38 -6.03 -5.67 9.57
CA GLU A 38 -5.81 -4.61 8.59
C GLU A 38 -4.45 -3.92 8.79
N LEU A 39 -4.04 -3.66 10.03
CA LEU A 39 -2.75 -3.04 10.34
C LEU A 39 -1.56 -3.94 9.99
N LYS A 40 -1.70 -5.27 10.10
CA LYS A 40 -0.64 -6.21 9.70
C LYS A 40 -0.43 -6.21 8.19
N ASP A 41 -1.49 -6.11 7.41
CA ASP A 41 -1.38 -6.01 5.95
C ASP A 41 -0.68 -4.71 5.55
N VAL A 42 -1.07 -3.58 6.16
CA VAL A 42 -0.42 -2.27 5.94
C VAL A 42 1.04 -2.30 6.38
N GLU A 43 1.36 -2.90 7.53
CA GLU A 43 2.73 -3.07 8.01
C GLU A 43 3.57 -3.89 7.02
N SER A 44 3.03 -5.00 6.51
CA SER A 44 3.70 -5.85 5.53
C SER A 44 4.08 -5.09 4.26
N VAL A 45 3.12 -4.38 3.66
CA VAL A 45 3.38 -3.54 2.48
C VAL A 45 4.35 -2.41 2.80
N SER A 46 4.21 -1.76 3.96
CA SER A 46 5.13 -0.69 4.37
C SER A 46 6.58 -1.17 4.50
N LYS A 47 6.79 -2.39 5.02
CA LYS A 47 8.11 -3.03 5.07
C LYS A 47 8.65 -3.36 3.67
N ALA A 48 7.80 -3.88 2.79
CA ALA A 48 8.19 -4.16 1.41
C ALA A 48 8.64 -2.89 0.66
N LEU A 49 7.94 -1.76 0.88
CA LEU A 49 8.28 -0.45 0.33
C LEU A 49 9.60 0.13 0.85
N GLN A 50 10.08 -0.31 2.01
CA GLN A 50 11.38 0.09 2.56
C GLN A 50 12.54 -0.72 1.95
N GLY A 51 12.25 -1.74 1.14
CA GLY A 51 13.25 -2.52 0.42
C GLY A 51 13.90 -1.72 -0.71
N ALA A 52 15.19 -1.97 -0.97
CA ALA A 52 15.96 -1.22 -1.97
C ALA A 52 15.56 -1.52 -3.43
N ASP A 53 14.99 -2.70 -3.68
CA ASP A 53 14.71 -3.21 -5.03
C ASP A 53 13.27 -2.95 -5.50
N ALA A 54 12.45 -2.28 -4.67
CA ALA A 54 11.06 -1.99 -5.01
C ALA A 54 10.98 -0.95 -6.14
N ASN A 55 10.39 -1.34 -7.27
CA ASN A 55 10.09 -0.41 -8.36
C ASN A 55 8.60 -0.02 -8.35
N LEU A 56 8.21 0.94 -9.20
CA LEU A 56 6.85 1.47 -9.22
C LEU A 56 5.78 0.43 -9.60
N LEU A 57 6.14 -0.60 -10.37
CA LEU A 57 5.23 -1.70 -10.67
C LEU A 57 4.92 -2.52 -9.40
N ASP A 58 5.95 -2.83 -8.60
CA ASP A 58 5.77 -3.55 -7.33
C ASP A 58 4.90 -2.75 -6.36
N VAL A 59 5.18 -1.44 -6.21
CA VAL A 59 4.36 -0.52 -5.40
C VAL A 59 2.91 -0.58 -5.83
N ARG A 60 2.65 -0.54 -7.14
CA ARG A 60 1.29 -0.58 -7.68
C ARG A 60 0.58 -1.90 -7.36
N VAL A 61 1.27 -3.03 -7.50
CA VAL A 61 0.73 -4.36 -7.16
C VAL A 61 0.37 -4.44 -5.66
N TRP A 62 1.26 -3.97 -4.78
CA TRP A 62 1.01 -4.01 -3.34
C TRP A 62 -0.13 -3.09 -2.91
N PHE A 63 -0.18 -1.87 -3.46
CA PHE A 63 -1.28 -0.94 -3.19
C PHE A 63 -2.62 -1.44 -3.74
N ASP A 64 -2.66 -2.05 -4.93
CA ASP A 64 -3.88 -2.66 -5.46
C ASP A 64 -4.35 -3.83 -4.59
N GLY A 65 -3.42 -4.61 -4.04
CA GLY A 65 -3.72 -5.65 -3.04
C GLY A 65 -4.36 -5.08 -1.77
N LEU A 66 -3.82 -4.00 -1.21
CA LEU A 66 -4.42 -3.31 -0.06
C LEU A 66 -5.81 -2.75 -0.37
N ILE A 67 -6.00 -2.16 -1.55
CA ILE A 67 -7.31 -1.64 -1.98
C ILE A 67 -8.34 -2.79 -2.13
N ALA A 68 -7.92 -3.93 -2.68
CA ALA A 68 -8.78 -5.11 -2.79
C ALA A 68 -9.21 -5.64 -1.41
N ALA A 69 -8.29 -5.67 -0.44
CA ALA A 69 -8.60 -6.05 0.94
C ALA A 69 -9.51 -5.00 1.64
N LYS A 70 -9.26 -3.72 1.41
CA LYS A 70 -10.00 -2.61 2.02
C LYS A 70 -10.24 -1.48 1.01
N PRO A 71 -11.43 -1.43 0.37
CA PRO A 71 -11.72 -0.46 -0.70
C PRO A 71 -11.56 1.00 -0.30
N SER A 72 -11.72 1.34 0.98
CA SER A 72 -11.52 2.72 1.48
C SER A 72 -10.10 3.25 1.31
N TYR A 73 -9.09 2.38 1.15
CA TYR A 73 -7.71 2.82 0.88
C TYR A 73 -7.55 3.43 -0.51
N ALA A 74 -8.47 3.20 -1.45
CA ALA A 74 -8.42 3.82 -2.78
C ALA A 74 -8.37 5.36 -2.71
N ARG A 75 -8.93 5.95 -1.65
CA ARG A 75 -8.86 7.40 -1.40
C ARG A 75 -7.43 7.94 -1.37
N TYR A 76 -6.45 7.12 -0.97
CA TYR A 76 -5.06 7.52 -0.82
C TYR A 76 -4.12 6.74 -1.75
N LEU A 77 -4.41 5.46 -1.98
CA LEU A 77 -3.49 4.56 -2.68
C LEU A 77 -3.87 4.34 -4.14
N ALA A 78 -5.02 4.84 -4.63
CA ALA A 78 -5.39 4.64 -6.03
C ALA A 78 -4.46 5.42 -6.97
N PRO A 79 -4.26 4.96 -8.22
CA PRO A 79 -3.38 5.63 -9.19
C PRO A 79 -3.73 7.09 -9.51
N ARG A 80 -4.95 7.52 -9.16
CA ARG A 80 -5.46 8.88 -9.36
C ARG A 80 -5.99 9.50 -8.06
N ALA A 81 -5.54 9.00 -6.91
CA ALA A 81 -5.84 9.64 -5.63
C ALA A 81 -5.31 11.09 -5.62
N ASP A 82 -5.99 12.00 -4.93
CA ASP A 82 -5.64 13.43 -4.94
C ASP A 82 -4.22 13.73 -4.48
N ILE A 83 -3.62 12.84 -3.68
CA ILE A 83 -2.24 12.96 -3.21
C ILE A 83 -1.19 12.63 -4.28
N VAL A 84 -1.59 11.97 -5.37
CA VAL A 84 -0.69 11.59 -6.46
C VAL A 84 -0.37 12.82 -7.29
N HIS A 85 0.86 13.29 -7.18
CA HIS A 85 1.30 14.53 -7.83
C HIS A 85 1.26 14.46 -9.37
N SER A 86 1.67 13.32 -9.96
CA SER A 86 1.67 13.15 -11.41
C SER A 86 1.11 11.78 -11.83
N PRO A 87 -0.23 11.64 -11.89
CA PRO A 87 -0.87 10.36 -12.18
C PRO A 87 -0.47 9.76 -13.53
N ASP A 88 -0.31 10.59 -14.56
CA ASP A 88 0.07 10.12 -15.90
C ASP A 88 1.54 9.68 -15.96
N PHE A 89 2.43 10.31 -15.20
CA PHE A 89 3.82 9.86 -15.07
C PHE A 89 3.87 8.48 -14.42
N GLU A 90 3.21 8.31 -13.27
CA GLU A 90 3.20 7.04 -12.56
C GLU A 90 2.57 5.90 -13.39
N ALA A 91 1.42 6.17 -14.00
CA ALA A 91 0.76 5.21 -14.90
C ALA A 91 1.65 4.84 -16.10
N GLY A 92 2.36 5.83 -16.65
CA GLY A 92 3.33 5.62 -17.72
C GLY A 92 4.47 4.69 -17.30
N CYS A 93 5.13 4.98 -16.17
CA CYS A 93 6.19 4.15 -15.61
C CYS A 93 5.72 2.71 -15.37
N VAL A 94 4.54 2.51 -14.78
CA VAL A 94 3.96 1.17 -14.57
C VAL A 94 3.77 0.42 -15.89
N LYS A 95 3.29 1.08 -16.95
CA LYS A 95 3.15 0.45 -18.27
C LYS A 95 4.49 0.07 -18.89
N VAL A 96 5.51 0.93 -18.77
CA VAL A 96 6.86 0.64 -19.27
C VAL A 96 7.43 -0.58 -18.56
N LEU A 97 7.37 -0.62 -17.22
CA LEU A 97 7.84 -1.74 -16.40
C LEU A 97 7.10 -3.06 -16.71
N LYS A 98 5.83 -3.00 -17.14
CA LYS A 98 5.07 -4.15 -17.64
C LYS A 98 5.43 -4.60 -19.07
N GLY A 99 6.38 -3.93 -19.74
CA GLY A 99 6.68 -4.18 -21.16
C GLY A 99 5.60 -3.66 -22.12
N GLN A 100 4.73 -2.76 -21.65
CA GLN A 100 3.55 -2.26 -22.38
C GLN A 100 3.76 -0.84 -22.92
N ALA A 101 5.00 -0.43 -23.21
CA ALA A 101 5.33 0.93 -23.68
C ALA A 101 4.55 1.34 -24.95
N LYS A 102 4.19 0.38 -25.82
CA LYS A 102 3.35 0.64 -27.01
C LYS A 102 1.94 1.13 -26.68
N ARG A 103 1.45 0.88 -25.45
CA ARG A 103 0.11 1.26 -24.95
C ARG A 103 0.12 2.58 -24.18
N LEU A 104 1.24 3.30 -24.16
CA LEU A 104 1.30 4.62 -23.55
C LEU A 104 0.40 5.61 -24.29
N THR A 105 -0.40 6.36 -23.54
CA THR A 105 -1.21 7.46 -24.07
C THR A 105 -0.32 8.64 -24.44
N ARG A 106 -0.85 9.63 -25.17
CA ARG A 106 -0.11 10.84 -25.52
C ARG A 106 0.38 11.61 -24.28
N VAL A 107 -0.45 11.70 -23.24
CA VAL A 107 -0.10 12.42 -22.00
C VAL A 107 0.93 11.67 -21.17
N GLU A 108 0.85 10.34 -21.10
CA GLU A 108 1.86 9.51 -20.43
C GLU A 108 3.21 9.60 -21.15
N LYS A 109 3.22 9.58 -22.50
CA LYS A 109 4.46 9.77 -23.26
C LYS A 109 5.10 11.13 -22.99
N ALA A 110 4.31 12.20 -22.99
CA ALA A 110 4.80 13.55 -22.68
C ALA A 110 5.34 13.64 -21.25
N ALA A 111 4.70 12.99 -20.28
CA ALA A 111 5.16 12.95 -18.90
C ALA A 111 6.51 12.21 -18.73
N LEU A 112 6.75 11.17 -19.54
CA LEU A 112 7.98 10.37 -19.50
C LEU A 112 9.13 10.94 -20.36
N GLU A 113 8.86 11.89 -21.25
CA GLU A 113 9.79 12.38 -22.26
C GLU A 113 11.16 12.79 -21.69
N ARG A 114 11.16 13.49 -20.55
CA ARG A 114 12.40 13.96 -19.88
C ARG A 114 13.26 12.84 -19.29
N PHE A 115 12.74 11.62 -19.20
CA PHE A 115 13.42 10.47 -18.61
C PHE A 115 13.88 9.45 -19.66
N LEU A 116 13.64 9.71 -20.95
CA LEU A 116 14.13 8.86 -22.01
C LEU A 116 15.65 8.93 -22.07
N ALA A 117 16.30 7.77 -22.08
CA ALA A 117 17.73 7.70 -22.34
C ALA A 117 18.02 8.25 -23.75
N ALA A 118 19.13 8.98 -23.89
CA ALA A 118 19.63 9.31 -25.22
C ALA A 118 19.84 8.00 -26.00
N PRO A 119 19.50 7.96 -27.30
CA PRO A 119 19.82 6.81 -28.11
C PRO A 119 21.34 6.57 -28.02
N PRO A 120 21.80 5.31 -27.95
CA PRO A 120 23.21 5.02 -27.97
C PRO A 120 23.80 5.72 -29.19
N ALA A 121 24.85 6.52 -28.99
CA ALA A 121 25.57 7.15 -30.09
C ALA A 121 25.92 6.03 -31.07
N GLY A 122 25.36 6.11 -32.28
CA GLY A 122 25.45 5.03 -33.24
C GLY A 122 26.89 4.59 -33.39
N GLU A 123 27.13 3.29 -33.27
CA GLU A 123 28.23 2.65 -34.00
C GLU A 123 27.92 2.88 -35.48
N GLY A 124 28.41 4.00 -36.00
CA GLY A 124 28.56 4.19 -37.42
C GLY A 124 29.71 3.31 -37.89
N GLU A 125 29.38 2.30 -38.67
CA GLU A 125 29.96 2.01 -39.99
C GLU A 125 29.11 0.98 -40.73
#